data_AF-A0A183AZM8-F1
#
_entry.id   AF-A0A183AZM8-F1
#
_cell.length_a   1.000
_cell.length_b   1.000
_cell.length_c   1.000
_cell.angle_alpha   90.00
_cell.angle_beta   90.00
_cell.angle_gamma   90.00
#
_symmetry.space_group_name_H-M   'P 1'
#
loop_
_entity.id
_entity.type
_entity.pdbx_description
1 polymer ?
#
loop_
_entity_poly.entity_id
_entity_poly.type
_entity_poly.pdbx_seq_one_letter_code
_entity_poly.pdbx_strand_id
1 'polypeptide(L)'
;MKSVNCLAAEDSNLMHRIMRIYGVDLQLLDQGISVDDTEAMAIVEFGTMFVDGQFVVPLPWKKGVNTSLGNYAPALLRLNSLKRRLINDEALRLRYAQTMKMTIQKRYAVPVPGKQLHGDSHPR
;
A
#
# COMPACT_ATOMS: atom_id res chain seq x y z
N MET A 1 -28.13 1.72 9.39
CA MET A 1 -27.33 2.31 10.48
C MET A 1 -25.99 1.58 10.54
N LYS A 2 -24.87 2.27 10.31
CA LYS A 2 -23.52 1.68 10.44
C LYS A 2 -23.14 1.70 11.92
N SER A 3 -23.03 0.52 12.53
CA SER A 3 -22.50 0.35 13.87
C SER A 3 -21.00 0.64 13.83
N VAL A 4 -20.53 1.64 14.59
CA VAL A 4 -19.10 1.89 14.79
C VAL A 4 -18.69 1.12 16.04
N ASN A 5 -17.81 0.14 15.89
CA ASN A 5 -17.30 -0.64 17.03
C ASN A 5 -16.34 0.22 17.86
N CYS A 6 -16.85 0.87 18.90
CA CYS A 6 -16.03 1.64 19.85
C CYS A 6 -15.58 0.75 21.02
N LEU A 7 -14.29 0.80 21.39
CA LEU A 7 -13.75 0.14 22.58
C LEU A 7 -13.90 1.09 23.78
N ALA A 8 -14.72 0.72 24.76
CA ALA A 8 -14.81 1.44 26.03
C ALA A 8 -13.77 0.87 26.99
N ALA A 9 -13.15 1.74 27.80
CA ALA A 9 -11.96 1.45 28.60
C ALA A 9 -12.19 0.47 29.77
N GLU A 10 -13.44 0.12 30.08
CA GLU A 10 -13.82 -0.56 31.33
C GLU A 10 -14.06 -2.08 31.17
N ASP A 11 -13.86 -2.67 29.98
CA ASP A 11 -14.22 -4.07 29.75
C ASP A 11 -13.12 -5.06 30.16
N SER A 12 -13.34 -5.74 31.29
CA SER A 12 -12.47 -6.75 31.91
C SER A 12 -12.27 -8.05 31.12
N ASN A 13 -12.64 -8.09 29.84
CA ASN A 13 -12.23 -9.20 28.97
C ASN A 13 -12.04 -8.75 27.52
N LEU A 14 -10.97 -7.97 27.30
CA LEU A 14 -10.44 -7.64 25.99
C LEU A 14 -10.35 -8.86 25.07
N MET A 15 -9.93 -10.01 25.62
CA MET A 15 -9.79 -11.26 24.87
C MET A 15 -11.14 -11.76 24.33
N HIS A 16 -12.20 -11.70 25.12
CA HIS A 16 -13.54 -12.11 24.70
C HIS A 16 -14.12 -11.19 23.61
N ARG A 17 -13.81 -9.88 23.64
CA ARG A 17 -14.19 -8.94 22.56
C ARG A 17 -13.34 -9.14 21.31
N ILE A 18 -12.02 -9.33 21.45
CA ILE A 18 -11.11 -9.69 20.35
C ILE A 18 -11.64 -10.96 19.67
N MET A 19 -11.91 -12.00 20.45
CA MET A 19 -12.39 -13.28 19.94
C MET A 19 -13.78 -13.17 19.30
N ARG A 20 -14.65 -12.26 19.74
CA ARG A 20 -15.91 -11.94 19.06
C ARG A 20 -15.66 -11.23 17.72
N ILE A 21 -14.74 -10.26 17.67
CA ILE A 21 -14.43 -9.52 16.44
C ILE A 21 -13.85 -10.47 15.39
N TYR A 22 -12.83 -11.25 15.75
CA TYR A 22 -12.23 -12.25 14.86
C TYR A 22 -13.15 -13.45 14.62
N GLY A 23 -14.07 -13.75 15.54
CA GLY A 23 -15.09 -14.78 15.38
C GLY A 23 -16.12 -14.44 14.30
N VAL A 24 -16.43 -13.15 14.11
CA VAL A 24 -17.25 -12.69 12.98
C VAL A 24 -16.49 -12.82 11.66
N ASP A 25 -15.18 -12.54 11.64
CA ASP A 25 -14.34 -12.78 10.45
C ASP A 25 -14.24 -14.28 10.10
N LEU A 26 -14.20 -15.16 11.11
CA LEU A 26 -14.27 -16.62 10.93
C LEU A 26 -15.63 -17.10 10.39
N GLN A 27 -16.74 -16.47 10.79
CA GLN A 27 -18.07 -16.72 10.21
C GLN A 27 -18.19 -16.18 8.77
N LEU A 28 -17.42 -15.15 8.42
CA LEU A 28 -17.28 -14.65 7.05
C LEU A 28 -16.48 -15.60 6.16
N LEU A 29 -15.52 -16.34 6.71
CA LEU A 29 -14.88 -17.46 6.00
C LEU A 29 -15.88 -18.58 5.65
N ASP A 30 -16.88 -18.80 6.50
CA ASP A 30 -17.95 -19.80 6.28
C ASP A 30 -18.93 -19.38 5.17
N GLN A 31 -18.92 -18.09 4.78
CA GLN A 31 -19.67 -17.57 3.62
C GLN A 31 -19.05 -17.92 2.26
N GLY A 32 -17.97 -18.70 2.26
CA GLY A 32 -17.24 -19.05 1.06
C GLY A 32 -16.35 -17.90 0.59
N ILE A 33 -15.14 -18.24 0.18
CA ILE A 33 -14.18 -17.30 -0.39
C ILE A 33 -14.76 -16.78 -1.71
N SER A 34 -14.80 -15.45 -1.91
CA SER A 34 -15.24 -14.87 -3.18
C SER A 34 -14.39 -15.41 -4.34
N VAL A 35 -14.95 -15.44 -5.54
CA VAL A 35 -14.17 -15.75 -6.76
C VAL A 35 -12.99 -14.77 -6.89
N ASP A 36 -13.21 -13.49 -6.58
CA ASP A 36 -12.18 -12.46 -6.61
C ASP A 36 -11.09 -12.70 -5.54
N ASP A 37 -11.47 -13.17 -4.35
CA ASP A 37 -10.51 -13.49 -3.28
C ASP A 37 -9.70 -14.74 -3.63
N THR A 38 -10.34 -15.73 -4.26
CA THR A 38 -9.67 -16.94 -4.75
C THR A 38 -8.64 -16.60 -5.82
N GLU A 39 -8.98 -15.71 -6.75
CA GLU A 39 -8.05 -15.24 -7.77
C GLU A 39 -6.92 -14.40 -7.17
N ALA A 40 -7.24 -13.54 -6.20
CA ALA A 40 -6.24 -12.76 -5.48
C ALA A 40 -5.23 -13.65 -4.75
N MET A 41 -5.70 -14.69 -4.07
CA MET A 41 -4.83 -15.69 -3.43
C MET A 41 -3.98 -16.42 -4.46
N ALA A 42 -4.57 -16.90 -5.56
CA ALA A 42 -3.81 -17.57 -6.61
C ALA A 42 -2.70 -16.66 -7.17
N ILE A 43 -2.97 -15.37 -7.43
CA ILE A 43 -1.96 -14.43 -7.90
C ILE A 43 -0.81 -14.33 -6.89
N VAL A 44 -1.12 -14.15 -5.60
CA VAL A 44 -0.10 -14.03 -4.55
C VAL A 44 0.69 -15.33 -4.39
N GLU A 45 0.02 -16.48 -4.28
CA GLU A 45 0.64 -17.78 -4.07
C GLU A 45 1.57 -18.16 -5.23
N PHE A 46 1.12 -18.01 -6.49
CA PHE A 46 1.90 -18.42 -7.65
C PHE A 46 2.95 -17.39 -8.07
N GLY A 47 2.72 -16.10 -7.85
CA GLY A 47 3.63 -15.06 -8.31
C GLY A 47 4.61 -14.54 -7.25
N THR A 48 4.43 -14.92 -5.98
CA THR A 48 5.41 -14.54 -4.94
C THR A 48 6.71 -15.28 -5.16
N MET A 49 7.81 -14.53 -5.29
CA MET A 49 9.14 -15.08 -5.49
C MET A 49 10.15 -14.45 -4.53
N PHE A 50 11.21 -15.18 -4.20
CA PHE A 50 12.32 -14.66 -3.41
C PHE A 50 13.48 -14.26 -4.32
N VAL A 51 13.74 -12.97 -4.43
CA VAL A 51 14.76 -12.38 -5.31
C VAL A 51 15.66 -11.47 -4.49
N ASP A 52 16.97 -11.65 -4.59
CA ASP A 52 18.00 -10.82 -3.95
C ASP A 52 17.78 -10.57 -2.43
N GLY A 53 17.30 -11.60 -1.72
CA GLY A 53 17.06 -11.51 -0.28
C GLY A 53 15.68 -10.93 0.10
N GLN A 54 14.77 -10.76 -0.86
CA GLN A 54 13.46 -10.15 -0.64
C GLN A 54 12.32 -10.94 -1.26
N PHE A 55 11.15 -10.92 -0.62
CA PHE A 55 9.92 -11.41 -1.23
C PHE A 55 9.35 -10.36 -2.18
N VAL A 56 9.25 -10.71 -3.45
CA VAL A 56 8.54 -9.95 -4.48
C VAL A 56 7.15 -10.55 -4.59
N VAL A 57 6.15 -9.81 -4.13
CA VAL A 57 4.74 -10.24 -4.13
C VAL A 57 3.99 -9.49 -5.23
N PRO A 58 3.29 -10.18 -6.14
CA PRO A 58 2.48 -9.54 -7.18
C PRO A 58 1.28 -8.83 -6.56
N LEU A 59 0.75 -7.82 -7.25
CA LEU A 59 -0.44 -7.09 -6.80
C LEU A 59 -1.70 -7.81 -7.28
N PRO A 60 -2.46 -8.49 -6.40
CA PRO A 60 -3.59 -9.34 -6.81
C PRO A 60 -4.75 -8.58 -7.47
N TRP A 61 -4.94 -7.31 -7.12
CA TRP A 61 -6.00 -6.44 -7.65
C TRP A 61 -5.56 -5.64 -8.89
N LYS A 62 -4.36 -5.87 -9.43
CA LYS A 62 -3.87 -5.17 -10.60
C LYS A 62 -4.23 -5.91 -11.91
N LYS A 63 -5.52 -6.21 -12.12
CA LYS A 63 -5.99 -6.72 -13.42
C LYS A 63 -5.99 -5.58 -14.43
N GLY A 64 -5.12 -5.67 -15.44
CA GLY A 64 -5.14 -4.80 -16.63
C GLY A 64 -5.55 -3.36 -16.35
N VAL A 65 -4.92 -2.71 -15.34
CA VAL A 65 -5.26 -1.33 -14.98
C VAL A 65 -5.24 -0.55 -16.27
N ASN A 66 -6.38 0.03 -16.60
CA ASN A 66 -6.52 0.86 -17.78
C ASN A 66 -5.65 2.10 -17.54
N THR A 67 -4.36 1.98 -17.82
CA THR A 67 -3.37 3.05 -17.76
C THR A 67 -3.69 4.13 -18.79
N SER A 68 -4.72 3.93 -19.62
CA SER A 68 -5.24 4.94 -20.55
C SER A 68 -5.91 6.11 -19.84
N LEU A 69 -6.40 5.98 -18.59
CA LEU A 69 -6.78 7.15 -17.82
C LEU A 69 -5.50 7.81 -17.30
N GLY A 70 -5.04 8.83 -18.03
CA GLY A 70 -3.87 9.63 -17.68
C GLY A 70 -3.91 10.11 -16.24
N ASN A 71 -3.16 9.44 -15.37
CA ASN A 71 -3.01 9.81 -13.96
C ASN A 71 -1.97 10.93 -13.76
N TYR A 72 -1.42 11.46 -14.85
CA TYR A 72 -0.36 12.46 -14.83
C TYR A 72 -0.79 13.74 -14.10
N ALA A 73 -1.92 14.34 -14.48
CA ALA A 73 -2.41 15.56 -13.86
C ALA A 73 -2.60 15.44 -12.33
N PRO A 74 -3.33 14.43 -11.79
CA PRO A 74 -3.46 14.27 -10.35
C PRO A 74 -2.14 13.90 -9.66
N ALA A 75 -1.25 13.12 -10.30
CA ALA A 75 0.07 12.82 -9.75
C ALA A 75 0.94 14.07 -9.64
N LEU A 76 0.93 14.93 -10.66
CA LEU A 76 1.67 16.19 -10.68
C LEU A 76 1.16 17.16 -9.61
N LEU A 77 -0.17 17.25 -9.42
CA LEU A 77 -0.76 18.07 -8.35
C LEU A 77 -0.31 17.59 -6.96
N ARG A 78 -0.33 16.28 -6.71
CA ARG A 78 0.14 15.69 -5.45
C ARG A 78 1.62 15.95 -5.23
N LEU A 79 2.45 15.81 -6.27
CA LEU A 79 3.88 16.08 -6.21
C LEU A 79 4.16 17.55 -5.85
N ASN A 80 3.50 18.49 -6.51
CA ASN A 80 3.66 19.91 -6.24
C ASN A 80 3.20 20.31 -4.84
N SER A 81 2.10 19.72 -4.36
CA SER A 81 1.63 19.90 -2.99
C SER A 81 2.66 19.39 -1.97
N LEU A 82 3.19 18.18 -2.17
CA LEU A 82 4.23 17.62 -1.32
C LEU A 82 5.49 18.49 -1.33
N LYS A 83 5.93 18.97 -2.49
CA LYS A 83 7.06 19.88 -2.62
C LYS A 83 6.88 21.14 -1.76
N ARG A 84 5.72 21.79 -1.83
CA ARG A 84 5.41 22.99 -1.01
C ARG A 84 5.48 22.67 0.48
N ARG A 85 4.91 21.54 0.90
CA ARG A 85 4.94 21.10 2.31
C ARG A 85 6.37 20.85 2.79
N LEU A 86 7.20 20.17 2.00
CA LEU A 86 8.59 19.88 2.35
C LEU A 86 9.47 21.13 2.39
N ILE A 87 9.13 22.18 1.64
CA ILE A 87 9.83 23.47 1.72
C ILE A 87 9.45 24.21 3.00
N ASN A 88 8.18 24.20 3.37
CA ASN A 88 7.66 25.00 4.47
C ASN A 88 7.76 24.33 5.85
N ASP A 89 7.88 22.99 5.90
CA ASP A 89 7.94 22.20 7.12
C ASP A 89 9.26 21.41 7.18
N GLU A 90 10.21 21.94 7.97
CA GLU A 90 11.53 21.34 8.13
C GLU A 90 11.49 19.98 8.83
N ALA A 91 10.65 19.81 9.85
CA ALA A 91 10.54 18.55 10.57
C ALA A 91 10.01 17.44 9.65
N LEU A 92 9.02 17.76 8.82
CA LEU A 92 8.52 16.86 7.79
C LEU A 92 9.61 16.53 6.76
N ARG A 93 10.38 17.54 6.31
CA ARG A 93 11.48 17.35 5.36
C ARG A 93 12.53 16.38 5.87
N LEU A 94 12.98 16.54 7.11
CA LEU A 94 13.97 15.66 7.74
C LEU A 94 13.46 14.23 7.84
N ARG A 95 12.23 14.04 8.34
CA ARG A 95 11.59 12.72 8.43
C ARG A 95 11.43 12.06 7.07
N TYR A 96 11.03 12.82 6.06
CA TYR A 96 10.87 12.32 4.70
C TYR A 96 12.20 11.85 4.12
N ALA A 97 13.26 12.67 4.24
CA ALA A 97 14.59 12.33 3.76
C ALA A 97 15.15 11.07 4.45
N GLN A 98 15.01 10.98 5.77
CA GLN A 98 15.42 9.80 6.53
C GLN A 98 14.65 8.55 6.11
N THR A 99 13.33 8.67 5.92
CA THR A 99 12.48 7.56 5.46
C THR A 99 12.93 7.08 4.08
N MET A 100 13.11 7.99 3.12
CA MET A 100 13.57 7.62 1.76
C MET A 100 14.94 6.94 1.79
N LYS A 101 15.88 7.44 2.61
CA LYS A 101 17.19 6.81 2.80
C LYS A 101 17.03 5.37 3.32
N MET A 102 16.19 5.15 4.33
CA MET A 102 15.93 3.83 4.88
C MET A 102 15.26 2.90 3.86
N THR A 103 14.30 3.40 3.08
CA THR A 103 13.63 2.63 2.02
C THR A 103 14.63 2.14 0.97
N ILE A 104 15.57 2.98 0.55
CA ILE A 104 16.64 2.61 -0.40
C ILE A 104 17.63 1.63 0.25
N GLN A 105 18.06 1.89 1.49
CA GLN A 105 18.98 1.00 2.20
C GLN A 105 18.40 -0.41 2.41
N LYS A 106 17.10 -0.49 2.71
CA LYS A 106 16.35 -1.74 2.80
C LYS A 106 16.02 -2.34 1.43
N ARG A 107 16.47 -1.74 0.33
CA ARG A 107 16.19 -2.10 -1.08
C ARG A 107 14.70 -2.23 -1.43
N TYR A 108 13.82 -1.58 -0.67
CA TYR A 108 12.39 -1.46 -1.02
C TYR A 108 12.16 -0.51 -2.19
N ALA A 109 13.14 0.33 -2.50
CA ALA A 109 13.17 1.17 -3.69
C ALA A 109 14.60 1.24 -4.24
N VAL A 110 14.72 1.39 -5.57
CA VAL A 110 15.99 1.53 -6.26
C VAL A 110 16.05 2.93 -6.91
N PRO A 111 17.17 3.65 -6.81
CA PRO A 111 17.35 4.90 -7.53
C PRO A 111 17.21 4.68 -9.04
N VAL A 112 16.48 5.58 -9.70
CA VAL A 112 16.35 5.55 -11.16
C VAL A 112 17.72 5.83 -11.79
N PRO A 113 18.22 4.99 -12.73
CA PRO A 113 19.49 5.22 -13.39
C PRO A 113 19.53 6.59 -14.09
N GLY A 114 20.68 7.29 -14.04
CA GLY A 114 20.82 8.64 -14.57
C GLY A 114 20.44 8.80 -16.05
N LYS A 115 20.59 7.72 -16.84
CA LYS A 115 20.21 7.67 -18.26
C LYS A 115 18.69 7.82 -18.49
N GLN A 116 17.87 7.52 -17.50
CA GLN A 116 16.40 7.63 -17.56
C GLN A 116 15.87 8.95 -16.99
N LEU A 117 16.72 9.75 -16.32
CA LEU A 117 16.31 11.04 -15.73
C LEU A 117 16.09 12.13 -16.79
N HIS A 118 16.67 11.96 -17.98
CA HIS A 118 16.57 12.89 -19.12
C HIS A 118 15.58 12.44 -20.20
N GLY A 119 14.74 11.44 -19.93
CA GLY A 119 13.64 11.13 -20.84
C GLY A 119 12.61 12.24 -20.77
N ASP A 120 12.55 13.09 -21.81
CA ASP A 120 11.44 14.00 -22.05
C ASP A 120 10.14 13.20 -21.90
N SER A 121 9.52 13.36 -20.74
CA SER A 121 8.31 12.64 -20.38
C SER A 121 7.16 13.32 -21.11
N HIS A 122 7.11 13.17 -22.43
CA HIS A 122 5.95 13.55 -23.21
C HIS A 122 4.84 12.53 -22.91
N PRO A 123 3.75 12.93 -22.24
CA PRO A 123 2.61 12.05 -22.10
C PRO A 123 1.98 11.84 -23.49
N ARG A 124 1.81 10.58 -23.91
CA ARG A 124 0.93 10.24 -25.03
C ARG A 124 -0.52 10.38 -24.63
#